data_AF-B4D649-F1
#
_entry.id   AF-B4D649-F1
#
_cell.length_a   1.000
_cell.length_b   1.000
_cell.length_c   1.000
_cell.angle_alpha   90.00
_cell.angle_beta   90.00
_cell.angle_gamma   90.00
#
_symmetry.space_group_name_H-M   'P 1'
#
loop_
_entity.id
_entity.type
_entity.pdbx_description
1 polymer ?
#
loop_
_entity_poly.entity_id
_entity_poly.type
_entity_poly.pdbx_seq_one_letter_code
_entity_poly.pdbx_strand_id
1 'polypeptide(L)' 'MKIDAQGFEYNVLRGFGAKLQNVLGIRLETQLRSLYKGQALFRDIYEYLKSNGFILRDVRITYPFEYEVV' A
#
# COMPACT_ATOMS: atom_id res chain seq x y z
N MET A 1 -10.57 2.31 -6.51
CA MET A 1 -9.67 3.45 -6.22
C MET A 1 -8.24 3.05 -6.54
N LYS A 2 -7.47 3.92 -7.22
CA LYS A 2 -6.01 3.77 -7.38
C LYS A 2 -5.33 4.79 -6.46
N ILE A 3 -4.32 4.37 -5.70
CA ILE A 3 -3.45 5.27 -4.94
C ILE A 3 -2.02 5.03 -5.43
N ASP A 4 -1.31 6.12 -5.69
CA ASP A 4 0.06 6.14 -6.21
C ASP A 4 0.74 7.33 -5.55
N ALA A 5 1.39 7.09 -4.42
CA ALA A 5 1.88 8.14 -3.53
C ALA A 5 3.34 7.92 -3.12
N GLN A 6 4.09 7.14 -3.92
CA GLN A 6 5.52 6.85 -3.79
C GLN A 6 5.97 6.55 -2.34
N GLY A 7 5.23 5.71 -1.61
CA GLY A 7 5.56 5.31 -0.24
C GLY A 7 4.71 5.98 0.85
N PHE A 8 3.79 6.88 0.47
CA PHE A 8 2.85 7.53 1.38
C PHE A 8 1.45 6.89 1.39
N GLU A 9 1.26 5.74 0.73
CA GLU A 9 -0.01 5.06 0.53
C GLU A 9 -0.71 4.77 1.86
N TYR A 10 0.04 4.34 2.86
CA TYR A 10 -0.50 4.01 4.18
C TYR A 10 -1.16 5.22 4.86
N ASN A 11 -0.54 6.40 4.77
CA ASN A 11 -1.10 7.61 5.36
C ASN A 11 -2.35 8.08 4.62
N VAL A 12 -2.38 7.94 3.29
CA VAL A 12 -3.59 8.18 2.49
C VAL A 12 -4.72 7.27 2.95
N LEU A 13 -4.46 5.96 3.06
CA LEU A 13 -5.43 4.97 3.52
C LEU A 13 -5.96 5.29 4.93
N ARG A 14 -5.08 5.64 5.87
CA ARG A 14 -5.46 6.06 7.23
C ARG A 14 -6.31 7.33 7.21
N GLY A 15 -6.04 8.26 6.31
CA GLY A 15 -6.81 9.49 6.13
C GLY A 15 -8.24 9.26 5.63
N PHE A 16 -8.50 8.17 4.88
CA PHE A 16 -9.86 7.80 4.50
C PHE A 16 -10.68 7.32 5.71
N GLY A 17 -10.04 6.59 6.64
CA GLY A 17 -10.69 6.04 7.81
C GLY A 17 -11.94 5.24 7.45
N ALA A 18 -13.06 5.53 8.11
CA ALA A 18 -14.33 4.83 7.90
C ALA A 18 -14.86 4.92 6.46
N LYS A 19 -14.46 5.91 5.65
CA LYS A 19 -14.93 6.03 4.26
C LYS A 19 -14.45 4.89 3.36
N LEU A 20 -13.45 4.10 3.79
CA LEU A 20 -13.01 2.90 3.09
C LEU A 20 -14.13 1.88 2.89
N GLN A 21 -15.14 1.85 3.77
CA GLN A 21 -16.29 0.94 3.62
C GLN A 21 -17.12 1.20 2.34
N ASN A 22 -17.00 2.38 1.75
CA ASN A 22 -17.67 2.75 0.50
C ASN A 22 -16.83 2.43 -0.75
N VAL A 23 -15.66 1.80 -0.58
CA VAL A 23 -14.73 1.49 -1.67
C VAL A 23 -14.81 0.01 -2.01
N LEU A 24 -15.25 -0.31 -3.23
CA LEU A 24 -15.35 -1.69 -3.70
C LEU A 24 -13.99 -2.40 -3.85
N GLY A 25 -12.96 -1.65 -4.25
CA GLY A 25 -11.64 -2.22 -4.50
C GLY A 25 -10.57 -1.16 -4.58
N ILE A 26 -9.35 -1.54 -4.21
CA ILE A 26 -8.19 -0.67 -4.10
C ILE A 26 -7.03 -1.32 -4.85
N ARG A 27 -6.35 -0.53 -5.70
CA ARG A 27 -5.09 -0.90 -6.33
C ARG A 27 -4.00 0.02 -5.80
N LEU A 28 -2.91 -0.58 -5.34
CA LEU A 28 -1.77 0.07 -4.68
C LEU A 28 -0.46 -0.45 -5.26
N GLU A 29 0.58 0.37 -5.16
CA GLU A 29 1.96 -0.03 -5.32
C GLU A 29 2.62 0.03 -3.93
N THR A 30 3.30 -1.04 -3.54
CA THR A 30 3.89 -1.17 -2.19
C THR A 30 5.23 -1.90 -2.28
N GLN A 31 6.01 -1.82 -1.23
CA GLN A 31 7.39 -2.28 -1.21
C GLN A 31 7.55 -3.36 -0.14
N LEU A 32 8.31 -4.40 -0.48
CA LEU A 32 8.66 -5.47 0.46
C LEU A 32 9.82 -5.09 1.38
N ARG A 33 10.55 -4.02 1.04
CA ARG A 33 11.68 -3.47 1.80
C ARG A 33 11.56 -1.95 1.85
N SER A 34 12.08 -1.35 2.91
CA SER A 34 12.03 0.10 3.09
C SER A 34 12.94 0.77 2.07
N LEU A 35 12.42 1.73 1.31
CA LEU A 35 13.23 2.63 0.47
C LEU A 35 13.42 3.98 1.16
N TYR A 36 12.40 4.42 1.91
CA TYR A 36 12.44 5.65 2.70
C TYR A 36 12.31 5.35 4.20
N LYS A 37 12.83 6.25 5.04
CA LYS A 37 12.73 6.13 6.49
C LYS A 37 11.27 6.28 6.94
N GLY A 38 10.76 5.30 7.68
CA GLY A 38 9.39 5.32 8.21
C GLY A 38 8.29 5.00 7.19
N GLN A 39 8.66 4.53 6.00
CA GLN A 39 7.72 4.03 5.01
C GLN A 39 7.04 2.75 5.50
N ALA A 40 5.73 2.65 5.27
CA ALA A 40 4.98 1.42 5.50
C ALA A 40 5.28 0.40 4.39
N LEU A 41 5.47 -0.87 4.78
CA LEU A 41 5.71 -1.95 3.84
C LEU A 41 4.39 -2.59 3.41
N PHE A 42 4.48 -3.47 2.40
CA PHE A 42 3.36 -4.31 1.97
C PHE A 42 2.61 -4.94 3.14
N ARG A 43 3.33 -5.50 4.13
CA ARG A 43 2.75 -6.15 5.30
C ARG A 43 1.85 -5.21 6.09
N ASP A 44 2.31 -3.99 6.36
CA ASP A 44 1.57 -3.01 7.17
C ASP A 44 0.28 -2.58 6.47
N ILE A 45 0.38 -2.32 5.16
CA ILE A 45 -0.76 -1.96 4.32
C ILE A 45 -1.74 -3.12 4.21
N TYR A 46 -1.25 -4.35 4.00
CA TYR A 46 -2.07 -5.56 3.91
C TYR A 46 -2.86 -5.80 5.20
N GLU A 47 -2.22 -5.78 6.36
CA GLU A 47 -2.91 -5.98 7.64
C GLU A 47 -3.95 -4.89 7.90
N TYR A 48 -3.64 -3.63 7.56
CA TYR A 48 -4.60 -2.55 7.68
C TYR A 48 -5.84 -2.76 6.79
N LEU A 49 -5.65 -3.05 5.51
CA LEU A 49 -6.75 -3.28 4.59
C LEU A 49 -7.57 -4.52 4.97
N LYS A 50 -6.90 -5.61 5.38
CA LYS A 50 -7.54 -6.82 5.89
C LYS A 50 -8.41 -6.52 7.11
N SER A 51 -7.93 -5.69 8.04
CA SER A 51 -8.72 -5.27 9.21
C SER A 51 -9.93 -4.40 8.85
N ASN A 52 -9.92 -3.78 7.66
CA ASN A 52 -11.04 -3.02 7.09
C ASN A 52 -11.94 -3.87 6.16
N GLY A 53 -11.80 -5.20 6.17
CA GLY A 53 -12.68 -6.11 5.43
C GLY A 53 -12.28 -6.34 3.96
N PHE A 54 -11.14 -5.83 3.52
CA PHE A 54 -10.64 -6.11 2.17
C PHE A 54 -9.97 -7.48 2.10
N ILE A 55 -10.07 -8.10 0.92
CA ILE A 55 -9.40 -9.36 0.59
C ILE A 55 -8.41 -9.09 -0.52
N LEU A 56 -7.19 -9.61 -0.38
CA LEU A 56 -6.17 -9.53 -1.42
C LEU A 56 -6.59 -10.37 -2.63
N ARG A 57 -6.76 -9.72 -3.78
CA ARG A 57 -7.23 -10.36 -5.01
C ARG A 57 -6.13 -10.71 -6.01
N ASP A 58 -5.12 -9.85 -6.15
CA ASP A 58 -4.01 -10.03 -7.08
C ASP A 58 -2.75 -9.37 -6.50
N VAL A 59 -1.58 -9.93 -6.83
CA VAL A 59 -0.26 -9.37 -6.53
C VAL A 59 0.61 -9.52 -7.76
N ARG A 60 1.14 -8.41 -8.26
CA ARG A 60 2.14 -8.41 -9.31
C ARG A 60 3.46 -7.95 -8.74
N ILE A 61 4.47 -8.80 -8.87
CA ILE A 61 5.83 -8.45 -8.49
C ILE A 61 6.46 -7.71 -9.67
N THR A 62 6.84 -6.46 -9.44
CA THR A 62 7.64 -5.69 -10.39
C THR A 62 9.09 -5.77 -9.91
N TYR A 63 9.99 -6.22 -10.79
CA TYR A 63 11.42 -6.25 -10.48
C TYR A 63 11.91 -4.83 -10.22
N PRO A 64 12.84 -4.63 -9.26
CA PRO A 64 13.38 -3.31 -8.98
C PRO A 64 14.00 -2.76 -10.26
N PHE A 65 13.61 -1.55 -10.64
CA PHE A 65 14.52 -0.69 -11.41
C PHE A 65 15.79 -0.59 -10.57
N GLU A 66 16.97 -0.78 -11.19
CA GLU A 66 18.27 -0.63 -10.56
C GLU A 66 18.42 0.80 -10.01
N TYR A 67 17.90 1.05 -8.82
CA TYR A 67 18.25 2.21 -8.03
C TYR A 67 19.13 1.70 -6.91
N GLU A 68 20.42 2.06 -7.00
CA GLU A 68 21.34 1.96 -5.87
C GLU A 68 20.72 2.65 -4.67
N VAL A 69 20.58 1.89 -3.58
CA VAL A 69 20.16 2.43 -2.30
C VAL A 69 21.34 3.27 -1.79
N VAL A 70 21.16 4.59 -1.77
CA VAL A 70 22.10 5.52 -1.12
C VAL A 70 22.02 5.36 0.40
#